data_AF-A2IA78-F1
#
_entry.id   AF-A2IA78-F1
#
_cell.length_a   1.000
_cell.length_b   1.000
_cell.length_c   1.000
_cell.angle_alpha   90.00
_cell.angle_beta   90.00
_cell.angle_gamma   90.00
#
_symmetry.space_group_name_H-M   'P 1'
#
loop_
_entity.id
_entity.type
_entity.pdbx_description
1 polymer ?
#
loop_
_entity_poly.entity_id
_entity_poly.type
_entity_poly.pdbx_seq_one_letter_code
_entity_poly.pdbx_strand_id
1 'polypeptide(L)'
;MKLFAVFLLFCLVNQIYCRRSRSNTVEVTKKCKSGGKDTSMEKVEVEVSGSFYPTLELPDYCTHRRLDDDKCSKFCEHNCNPPFKRGVCGVWGDSQAGNCYCHT
;
A
#
# COMPACT_ATOMS: atom_id res chain seq x y z
N MET A 1 -4.71 22.61 -43.23
CA MET A 1 -5.19 21.71 -42.15
C MET A 1 -4.07 20.75 -41.71
N LYS A 2 -2.97 21.25 -41.12
CA LYS A 2 -1.78 20.44 -40.75
C LYS A 2 -1.39 20.58 -39.26
N LEU A 3 -2.29 21.08 -38.41
CA LEU A 3 -2.03 21.30 -36.98
C LEU A 3 -2.63 20.22 -36.05
N PHE A 4 -3.43 19.28 -36.57
CA PHE A 4 -4.05 18.22 -35.76
C PHE A 4 -3.09 17.06 -35.43
N ALA A 5 -2.04 16.85 -36.24
CA ALA A 5 -1.12 15.72 -36.08
C ALA A 5 -0.17 15.90 -34.87
N VAL A 6 0.16 17.14 -34.50
CA VAL A 6 1.06 17.41 -33.37
C VAL A 6 0.37 17.14 -32.02
N PHE A 7 -0.94 17.36 -31.93
CA PHE A 7 -1.72 17.11 -30.72
C PHE A 7 -1.87 15.60 -30.42
N LEU A 8 -2.00 14.77 -31.47
CA LEU A 8 -2.05 13.31 -31.33
C LEU A 8 -0.71 12.70 -30.90
N LEU A 9 0.41 13.28 -31.34
CA LEU A 9 1.75 12.87 -30.88
C LEU A 9 1.99 13.25 -29.41
N PHE A 10 1.50 14.41 -28.95
CA PHE A 10 1.63 14.83 -27.56
C PHE A 10 0.84 13.93 -26.58
N CYS A 11 -0.31 13.38 -27.03
CA CYS A 11 -1.06 12.39 -26.26
C CYS A 11 -0.34 11.05 -26.15
N LEU A 12 0.39 10.61 -27.17
CA LEU A 12 1.17 9.37 -27.12
C LEU A 12 2.41 9.49 -26.21
N VAL A 13 3.03 10.66 -26.14
CA VAL A 13 4.15 10.91 -25.22
C VAL A 13 3.66 11.04 -23.76
N ASN A 14 2.51 11.67 -23.53
CA ASN A 14 1.89 11.74 -22.20
C ASN A 14 1.31 10.40 -21.72
N GLN A 15 0.89 9.50 -22.62
CA GLN A 15 0.52 8.14 -22.25
C GLN A 15 1.69 7.36 -21.64
N ILE A 16 2.95 7.69 -21.95
CA ILE A 16 4.12 7.06 -21.29
C ILE A 16 4.32 7.60 -19.86
N TYR A 17 4.06 8.90 -19.63
CA TYR A 17 4.10 9.48 -18.28
C TYR A 17 2.87 9.09 -17.43
N CYS A 18 1.69 8.92 -18.05
CA CYS A 18 0.50 8.42 -17.37
C CYS A 18 0.46 6.89 -17.21
N ARG A 19 1.28 6.13 -17.96
CA ARG A 19 1.23 4.65 -17.95
C ARG A 19 1.76 3.97 -16.70
N ARG A 20 2.35 4.71 -15.75
CA ARG A 20 3.10 4.06 -14.66
C ARG A 20 2.89 4.63 -13.27
N SER A 21 1.70 5.15 -13.01
CA SER A 21 1.03 4.77 -11.76
C SER A 21 0.10 3.61 -12.08
N ARG A 22 0.66 2.42 -12.33
CA ARG A 22 -0.08 1.22 -11.93
C ARG A 22 -0.11 1.31 -10.41
N SER A 23 -1.13 1.97 -9.89
CA SER A 23 -1.56 1.74 -8.51
C SER A 23 -1.76 0.23 -8.44
N ASN A 24 -0.81 -0.46 -7.83
CA ASN A 24 -0.97 -1.86 -7.56
C ASN A 24 -2.05 -1.90 -6.50
N THR A 25 -3.28 -2.20 -6.90
CA THR A 25 -4.37 -2.40 -5.95
C THR A 25 -4.34 -3.86 -5.51
N VAL A 26 -4.58 -4.08 -4.23
CA VAL A 26 -4.75 -5.42 -3.66
C VAL A 26 -6.02 -5.45 -2.83
N GLU A 27 -6.62 -6.61 -2.77
CA GLU A 27 -7.86 -6.84 -2.03
C GLU A 27 -7.54 -7.21 -0.58
N VAL A 28 -7.87 -6.33 0.36
CA VAL A 28 -7.65 -6.51 1.81
C VAL A 28 -8.97 -6.39 2.57
N THR A 29 -9.02 -6.80 3.84
CA THR A 29 -10.22 -6.56 4.66
C THR A 29 -10.31 -5.09 5.12
N LYS A 30 -11.52 -4.59 5.40
CA LYS A 30 -11.73 -3.28 6.03
C LYS A 30 -11.01 -3.18 7.38
N LYS A 31 -11.04 -4.27 8.16
CA LYS A 31 -10.26 -4.39 9.40
C LYS A 31 -8.78 -4.14 9.16
N CYS A 32 -8.20 -4.74 8.12
CA CYS A 32 -6.81 -4.46 7.76
C CYS A 32 -6.59 -3.00 7.38
N LYS A 33 -7.36 -2.48 6.41
CA LYS A 33 -7.23 -1.09 5.92
C LYS A 33 -7.28 -0.05 7.05
N SER A 34 -8.07 -0.32 8.08
CA SER A 34 -8.24 0.57 9.23
C SER A 34 -7.22 0.36 10.37
N GLY A 35 -6.25 -0.55 10.20
CA GLY A 35 -5.30 -0.92 11.26
C GLY A 35 -5.99 -1.55 12.47
N GLY A 36 -7.12 -2.23 12.27
CA GLY A 36 -7.86 -2.92 13.33
C GLY A 36 -8.95 -2.08 14.01
N LYS A 37 -9.15 -0.82 13.60
CA LYS A 37 -10.21 0.06 14.14
C LYS A 37 -11.61 -0.37 13.66
N ASP A 38 -11.71 -0.89 12.44
CA ASP A 38 -12.92 -1.51 11.90
C ASP A 38 -12.91 -3.02 12.23
N THR A 39 -14.07 -3.59 12.55
CA THR A 39 -14.23 -5.02 12.81
C THR A 39 -14.75 -5.79 11.60
N SER A 40 -15.16 -5.08 10.54
CA SER A 40 -15.67 -5.66 9.31
C SER A 40 -14.59 -6.44 8.55
N MET A 41 -14.94 -7.66 8.16
CA MET A 41 -14.15 -8.53 7.30
C MET A 41 -14.53 -8.38 5.82
N GLU A 42 -15.33 -7.37 5.48
CA GLU A 42 -15.62 -7.00 4.10
C GLU A 42 -14.32 -6.66 3.37
N LYS A 43 -14.19 -7.14 2.14
CA LYS A 43 -13.00 -6.93 1.32
C LYS A 43 -13.10 -5.62 0.55
N VAL A 44 -12.01 -4.89 0.49
CA VAL A 44 -11.87 -3.59 -0.18
C VAL A 44 -10.54 -3.54 -0.93
N GLU A 45 -10.54 -2.87 -2.07
CA GLU A 45 -9.30 -2.58 -2.79
C GLU A 45 -8.56 -1.42 -2.13
N VAL A 46 -7.27 -1.60 -1.93
CA VAL A 46 -6.36 -0.56 -1.43
C VAL A 46 -5.17 -0.44 -2.36
N GLU A 47 -4.73 0.80 -2.59
CA GLU A 47 -3.48 1.06 -3.29
C GLU A 47 -2.32 0.68 -2.38
N VAL A 48 -1.39 -0.11 -2.93
CA VAL A 48 -0.16 -0.49 -2.25
C VAL A 48 1.05 -0.02 -3.04
N SER A 49 2.12 0.26 -2.30
CA SER A 49 3.41 0.63 -2.86
C SER A 49 4.22 -0.62 -3.19
N GLY A 50 5.23 -0.49 -4.05
CA GLY A 50 6.04 -1.63 -4.52
C GLY A 50 5.52 -2.24 -5.82
N SER A 51 6.42 -2.36 -6.80
CA SER A 51 6.10 -2.80 -8.16
C SER A 51 6.07 -4.33 -8.34
N PHE A 52 6.86 -5.06 -7.55
CA PHE A 52 6.96 -6.52 -7.57
C PHE A 52 6.53 -7.18 -6.26
N TYR A 53 6.84 -6.53 -5.13
CA TYR A 53 6.47 -6.98 -3.79
C TYR A 53 5.56 -5.91 -3.18
N PRO A 54 4.23 -6.09 -3.29
CA PRO A 54 3.30 -5.10 -2.77
C PRO A 54 3.52 -4.94 -1.27
N THR A 55 3.56 -3.68 -0.84
CA THR A 55 3.72 -3.27 0.54
C THR A 55 2.52 -2.44 0.92
N LEU A 56 1.77 -2.91 1.91
CA LEU A 56 0.66 -2.18 2.50
C LEU A 56 1.16 -1.40 3.71
N GLU A 57 0.87 -0.11 3.72
CA GLU A 57 1.18 0.78 4.84
C GLU A 57 -0.05 0.97 5.73
N LEU A 58 0.11 0.68 7.01
CA LEU A 58 -0.87 0.90 8.06
C LEU A 58 -0.38 2.05 8.95
N PRO A 59 -0.86 3.29 8.73
CA PRO A 59 -0.40 4.44 9.48
C PRO A 59 -0.81 4.37 10.96
N ASP A 60 0.06 4.89 11.83
CA ASP A 60 -0.18 4.97 13.30
C ASP A 60 -0.53 3.64 13.98
N TYR A 61 -0.10 2.50 13.43
CA TYR A 61 -0.38 1.19 14.00
C TYR A 61 0.60 0.82 15.12
N CYS A 62 1.88 1.13 14.93
CA CYS A 62 2.94 0.81 15.87
C CYS A 62 3.13 1.95 16.87
N THR A 63 2.97 1.65 18.15
CA THR A 63 3.03 2.66 19.22
C THR A 63 4.35 2.62 19.99
N HIS A 64 4.97 1.45 20.09
CA HIS A 64 6.21 1.24 20.80
C HIS A 64 7.28 0.56 19.92
N ARG A 65 8.50 1.13 19.93
CA ARG A 65 9.66 0.73 19.11
C ARG A 65 9.91 -0.79 19.14
N ARG A 66 9.88 -1.45 17.98
CA ARG A 66 10.16 -2.89 17.71
C ARG A 66 9.35 -3.94 18.49
N LEU A 67 8.84 -3.62 19.68
CA LEU A 67 7.95 -4.48 20.46
C LEU A 67 6.66 -4.78 19.70
N ASP A 68 6.25 -3.86 18.82
CA ASP A 68 5.07 -4.02 17.99
C ASP A 68 5.39 -4.67 16.63
N ASP A 69 6.65 -5.01 16.29
CA ASP A 69 6.97 -5.69 15.02
C ASP A 69 6.25 -7.04 14.92
N ASP A 70 6.28 -7.84 15.99
CA ASP A 70 5.55 -9.11 16.05
C ASP A 70 4.03 -8.92 15.96
N LYS A 71 3.49 -7.86 16.58
CA LYS A 71 2.06 -7.55 16.51
C LYS A 71 1.65 -7.07 15.12
N CYS A 72 2.45 -6.21 14.51
CA CYS A 72 2.32 -5.75 13.13
C CYS A 72 2.34 -6.96 12.19
N SER A 73 3.35 -7.83 12.32
CA SER A 73 3.46 -9.03 11.50
C SER A 73 2.28 -9.97 11.64
N LYS A 74 1.86 -10.28 12.87
CA LYS A 74 0.66 -11.11 13.10
C LYS A 74 -0.60 -10.44 12.56
N PHE A 75 -0.74 -9.13 12.70
CA PHE A 75 -1.91 -8.42 12.19
C PHE A 75 -1.98 -8.49 10.67
N CYS A 76 -0.86 -8.24 9.97
CA CYS A 76 -0.74 -8.40 8.53
C CYS A 76 -1.13 -9.82 8.10
N GLU A 77 -0.53 -10.84 8.73
CA GLU A 77 -0.77 -12.25 8.39
C GLU A 77 -2.23 -12.67 8.58
N HIS A 78 -2.86 -12.25 9.68
CA HIS A 78 -4.19 -12.72 10.05
C HIS A 78 -5.34 -11.86 9.50
N ASN A 79 -5.13 -10.55 9.30
CA ASN A 79 -6.21 -9.63 8.98
C ASN A 79 -6.08 -9.05 7.58
N CYS A 80 -4.87 -8.92 7.04
CA CYS A 80 -4.65 -8.27 5.75
C CYS A 80 -4.87 -9.15 4.52
N ASN A 81 -5.50 -10.31 4.72
CA ASN A 81 -5.72 -11.36 3.72
C ASN A 81 -4.37 -11.82 3.10
N PRO A 82 -4.04 -13.12 3.09
CA PRO A 82 -2.82 -13.60 2.45
C PRO A 82 -2.84 -13.12 0.99
N PRO A 83 -1.86 -12.29 0.60
CA PRO A 83 -0.48 -12.77 0.62
C PRO A 83 0.45 -12.11 1.64
N PHE A 84 0.01 -11.15 2.47
CA PHE A 84 0.91 -10.49 3.42
C PHE A 84 1.37 -11.44 4.53
N LYS A 85 2.66 -11.82 4.55
CA LYS A 85 3.23 -12.78 5.51
C LYS A 85 4.11 -12.15 6.57
N ARG A 86 4.54 -10.91 6.35
CA ARG A 86 5.46 -10.23 7.24
C ARG A 86 5.02 -8.79 7.47
N GLY A 87 5.13 -8.32 8.70
CA GLY A 87 4.93 -6.93 9.06
C GLY A 87 6.18 -6.38 9.73
N VAL A 88 6.53 -5.13 9.44
CA VAL A 88 7.64 -4.44 10.10
C VAL A 88 7.19 -3.03 10.45
N CYS A 89 7.44 -2.58 11.69
CA CYS A 89 7.18 -1.20 12.05
C CYS A 89 8.28 -0.27 11.51
N GLY A 90 7.88 0.91 11.04
CA GLY A 90 8.79 1.97 10.65
C GLY A 90 9.70 2.37 11.81
N VAL A 91 10.99 2.58 11.51
CA VAL A 91 11.99 2.91 12.53
C VAL A 91 11.83 4.38 12.94
N TRP A 92 11.75 4.63 14.25
CA TRP A 92 11.69 5.99 14.78
C TRP A 92 12.96 6.77 14.46
N GLY A 93 12.81 7.84 13.69
CA GLY A 93 13.89 8.66 13.12
C GLY A 93 13.56 9.14 11.71
N ASP A 94 12.75 8.35 11.00
CA ASP A 94 12.18 8.71 9.69
C ASP A 94 10.76 9.25 9.86
N SER A 95 10.25 9.99 8.86
CA SER A 95 8.86 10.48 8.79
C SER A 95 7.78 9.38 8.77
N GLN A 96 8.21 8.11 8.87
CA GLN A 96 7.43 6.88 8.85
C GLN A 96 7.39 6.18 10.23
N ALA A 97 7.93 6.84 11.26
CA ALA A 97 7.90 6.35 12.63
C ALA A 97 6.47 6.07 13.10
N GLY A 98 6.17 4.82 13.44
CA GLY A 98 4.85 4.41 13.94
C GLY A 98 3.94 3.73 12.91
N ASN A 99 4.33 3.69 11.64
CA ASN A 99 3.58 2.98 10.62
C ASN A 99 3.97 1.49 10.61
N CYS A 100 3.02 0.60 10.30
CA CYS A 100 3.27 -0.82 10.09
C CYS A 100 3.27 -1.12 8.59
N TYR A 101 4.32 -1.78 8.09
CA TYR A 101 4.47 -2.15 6.69
C TYR A 101 4.26 -3.65 6.52
N CYS A 102 3.15 -4.04 5.91
CA CYS A 102 2.85 -5.42 5.57
C CYS A 102 3.43 -5.76 4.19
N HIS A 103 4.24 -6.81 4.12
CA HIS A 103 4.89 -7.32 2.91
C HIS A 103 4.42 -8.75 2.61
N THR A 104 4.37 -9.10 1.32
CA THR A 104 4.07 -10.45 0.83
C THR A 104 5.23 -11.42 0.93
#